data_AF-A0A8T9AX59-F1
#
_entry.id   AF-A0A8T9AX59-F1
#
_cell.length_a   1.000
_cell.length_b   1.000
_cell.length_c   1.000
_cell.angle_alpha   90.00
_cell.angle_beta   90.00
_cell.angle_gamma   90.00
#
_symmetry.space_group_name_H-M   'P 1'
#
loop_
_entity.id
_entity.type
_entity.pdbx_description
1 polymer ?
#
loop_
_entity_poly.entity_id
_entity_poly.type
_entity_poly.pdbx_seq_one_letter_code
_entity_poly.pdbx_strand_id
1 'polypeptide(L)'
;ILQGGVETFRDVPWAELEPDACRLTSDIIEVKLKPSRPIGESGYDAFGNQPVFPDEGDRLRAIANIGREDVLVEGLMPIAKGIRVLGASSDHLLLDVADADPPPVVGDRVAFRMSYGAMLLAMTSEYVEKAPMHDVADFSGRKMVSISAEQEAASILAREGTGARLEAMNFDVVELTDVERPPSGLIRLSAGPDRRIAHKALMATARATHSFGLIWIDSIAALMPEDEEGIDLPDGSVLARTLGLDHKAGALQPQLSPENVVIVGLRHADPAEARVLKDSRVSAFTMTDIDAMGMRDLMHEAIRVATSGTQGFHLSYSPTATEFAGWPAGSGGLTVRETHQAMEAIALCGGLLSMDVSGLSKDMEPRIGAEIVNFVMSAFGKRIL
;
A
#
# COMPACT_ATOMS: atom_id res chain seq x y z
N ILE A 1 2.03 -17.86 -16.57
CA ILE A 1 1.74 -17.71 -15.12
C ILE A 1 3.09 -17.53 -14.46
N LEU A 2 3.44 -16.31 -14.07
CA LEU A 2 4.77 -16.03 -13.51
C LEU A 2 4.78 -16.51 -12.07
N GLN A 3 5.65 -17.46 -11.77
CA GLN A 3 5.73 -18.12 -10.47
C GLN A 3 6.65 -17.28 -9.58
N GLY A 4 6.11 -16.23 -8.96
CA GLY A 4 6.91 -15.37 -8.05
C GLY A 4 8.09 -14.68 -8.75
N GLY A 5 7.86 -14.13 -9.95
CA GLY A 5 8.90 -13.41 -10.70
C GLY A 5 9.81 -14.28 -11.57
N VAL A 6 9.55 -15.59 -11.68
CA VAL A 6 10.36 -16.54 -12.47
C VAL A 6 9.62 -17.01 -13.74
N GLU A 7 10.35 -17.13 -14.84
CA GLU A 7 9.87 -17.72 -16.10
C GLU A 7 9.64 -19.23 -15.94
N THR A 8 8.37 -19.66 -16.05
CA THR A 8 7.95 -21.06 -15.82
C THR A 8 8.67 -22.09 -16.69
N PHE A 9 9.09 -21.70 -17.91
CA PHE A 9 9.67 -22.65 -18.87
C PHE A 9 11.17 -22.90 -18.64
N ARG A 10 11.89 -21.92 -18.10
CA ARG A 10 13.35 -21.99 -17.97
C ARG A 10 13.84 -21.91 -16.52
N ASP A 11 12.94 -21.66 -15.57
CA ASP A 11 13.25 -21.43 -14.17
C ASP A 11 14.29 -20.30 -13.99
N VAL A 12 14.23 -19.31 -14.89
CA VAL A 12 15.10 -18.14 -14.89
C VAL A 12 14.32 -16.95 -14.33
N PRO A 13 14.85 -16.23 -13.33
CA PRO A 13 14.24 -15.00 -12.84
C PRO A 13 14.03 -14.02 -13.99
N TRP A 14 12.85 -13.41 -14.06
CA TRP A 14 12.60 -12.36 -15.04
C TRP A 14 13.18 -11.05 -14.53
N ALA A 15 14.04 -10.41 -15.33
CA ALA A 15 14.87 -9.30 -14.88
C ALA A 15 14.06 -8.08 -14.42
N GLU A 16 12.84 -7.92 -14.93
CA GLU A 16 11.95 -6.81 -14.64
C GLU A 16 11.05 -7.03 -13.40
N LEU A 17 11.09 -8.21 -12.78
CA LEU A 17 10.23 -8.56 -11.64
C LEU A 17 11.03 -8.78 -10.37
N GLU A 18 10.43 -8.41 -9.24
CA GLU A 18 11.00 -8.65 -7.91
C GLU A 18 10.69 -10.09 -7.45
N PRO A 19 11.70 -10.97 -7.33
CA PRO A 19 11.50 -12.36 -6.91
C PRO A 19 11.16 -12.51 -5.41
N ASP A 20 11.31 -11.44 -4.63
CA ASP A 20 11.09 -11.43 -3.18
C ASP A 20 9.76 -10.80 -2.74
N ALA A 21 8.79 -10.64 -3.65
CA ALA A 21 7.48 -10.04 -3.35
C ALA A 21 6.69 -10.78 -2.24
N CYS A 22 6.97 -12.07 -2.02
CA CYS A 22 6.42 -12.86 -0.93
C CYS A 22 7.53 -13.67 -0.27
N ARG A 23 7.77 -13.43 1.02
CA ARG A 23 8.71 -14.21 1.84
C ARG A 23 7.97 -14.95 2.92
N LEU A 24 8.41 -16.18 3.17
CA LEU A 24 8.00 -16.96 4.33
C LEU A 24 9.08 -16.85 5.40
N THR A 25 8.70 -16.53 6.63
CA THR A 25 9.63 -16.48 7.76
C THR A 25 9.17 -17.40 8.86
N SER A 26 10.12 -18.06 9.53
CA SER A 26 9.85 -18.93 10.67
C SER A 26 10.90 -18.71 11.75
N ASP A 27 10.49 -18.83 13.01
CA ASP A 27 11.38 -18.77 14.16
C ASP A 27 12.15 -20.08 14.33
N ILE A 28 13.43 -19.98 14.69
CA ILE A 28 14.27 -21.12 15.06
C ILE A 28 14.08 -21.42 16.55
N ILE A 29 13.65 -22.65 16.85
CA ILE A 29 13.33 -23.08 18.21
C ILE A 29 14.38 -24.00 18.83
N GLU A 30 15.23 -24.63 18.01
CA GLU A 30 16.35 -25.44 18.47
C GLU A 30 17.53 -25.28 17.50
N VAL A 31 18.75 -25.19 18.05
CA VAL A 31 20.01 -25.33 17.29
C VAL A 31 20.94 -26.25 18.07
N LYS A 32 21.38 -27.35 17.46
CA LYS A 32 22.27 -28.35 18.08
C LYS A 32 23.22 -28.98 17.07
N LEU A 33 24.43 -29.29 17.52
CA LEU A 33 25.35 -30.16 16.79
C LEU A 33 24.83 -31.60 16.84
N LYS A 34 24.60 -32.21 15.67
CA LYS A 34 24.10 -33.59 15.54
C LYS A 34 24.86 -34.30 14.42
N PRO A 35 25.06 -35.63 14.52
CA PRO A 35 25.61 -36.40 13.41
C PRO A 35 24.66 -36.31 12.21
N SER A 36 25.23 -36.17 11.02
CA SER A 36 24.48 -36.12 9.76
C SER A 36 23.71 -37.42 9.48
N ARG A 37 24.26 -38.55 9.92
CA ARG A 37 23.58 -39.85 9.92
C ARG A 37 22.83 -40.11 11.22
N PRO A 38 21.60 -40.64 11.16
CA PRO A 38 20.91 -41.14 12.34
C PRO A 38 21.72 -42.24 13.04
N ILE A 39 21.69 -42.24 14.37
CA ILE A 39 22.29 -43.30 15.17
C ILE A 39 21.29 -44.47 15.24
N GLY A 40 21.66 -45.62 14.68
CA GLY A 40 20.85 -46.85 14.69
C GLY A 40 20.52 -47.37 13.29
N GLU A 41 19.73 -48.44 13.21
CA GLU A 41 19.24 -48.98 11.93
C GLU A 41 18.09 -48.13 11.39
N SER A 42 18.19 -47.68 10.14
CA SER A 42 17.16 -46.87 9.47
C SER A 42 16.05 -47.76 8.90
N GLY A 43 14.82 -47.55 9.37
CA GLY A 43 13.61 -48.22 8.89
C GLY A 43 12.89 -47.43 7.77
N TYR A 44 11.63 -47.78 7.54
CA TYR A 44 10.76 -47.05 6.61
C TYR A 44 10.16 -45.80 7.28
N ASP A 45 9.99 -44.72 6.53
CA ASP A 45 9.25 -43.54 6.96
C ASP A 45 7.73 -43.77 6.98
N ALA A 46 6.96 -42.78 7.44
CA ALA A 46 5.48 -42.86 7.52
C ALA A 46 4.78 -43.00 6.15
N PHE A 47 5.52 -42.86 5.05
CA PHE A 47 5.04 -42.97 3.67
C PHE A 47 5.61 -44.18 2.93
N GLY A 48 6.36 -45.05 3.63
CA GLY A 48 6.91 -46.30 3.10
C GLY A 48 8.24 -46.17 2.36
N ASN A 49 8.93 -45.03 2.43
CA ASN A 49 10.26 -44.86 1.83
C ASN A 49 11.36 -45.27 2.80
N GLN A 50 12.49 -45.78 2.29
CA GLN A 50 13.70 -46.01 3.09
C GLN A 50 14.71 -44.87 2.84
N PRO A 51 14.79 -43.86 3.72
CA PRO A 51 15.67 -42.72 3.51
C PRO A 51 17.15 -43.12 3.64
N VAL A 52 17.98 -42.59 2.76
CA VAL A 52 19.45 -42.75 2.81
C VAL A 52 20.07 -41.41 3.13
N PHE A 53 20.83 -41.35 4.24
CA PHE A 53 21.50 -40.14 4.69
C PHE A 53 23.00 -40.20 4.35
N PRO A 54 23.53 -39.24 3.56
CA PRO A 54 24.96 -39.12 3.34
C PRO A 54 25.67 -38.77 4.66
N ASP A 55 26.82 -39.39 4.88
CA ASP A 55 27.66 -39.10 6.04
C ASP A 55 28.52 -37.88 5.74
N GLU A 56 28.20 -36.79 6.41
CA GLU A 56 28.90 -35.51 6.34
C GLU A 56 29.51 -35.13 7.71
N GLY A 57 29.63 -36.10 8.63
CA GLY A 57 30.10 -35.87 9.99
C GLY A 57 29.09 -35.12 10.87
N ASP A 58 29.59 -34.46 11.91
CA ASP A 58 28.79 -33.63 12.80
C ASP A 58 28.44 -32.30 12.14
N ARG A 59 27.14 -31.99 12.07
CA ARG A 59 26.62 -30.75 11.46
C ARG A 59 25.73 -30.00 12.43
N LEU A 60 25.75 -28.68 12.35
CA LEU A 60 24.85 -27.82 13.11
C LEU A 60 23.45 -27.92 12.48
N ARG A 61 22.49 -28.45 13.23
CA ARG A 61 21.10 -28.62 12.80
C ARG A 61 20.21 -27.64 13.53
N ALA A 62 19.29 -27.02 12.81
CA ALA A 62 18.26 -26.15 13.37
C ALA A 62 16.86 -26.74 13.16
N ILE A 63 15.95 -26.46 14.08
CA ILE A 63 14.51 -26.74 13.95
C ILE A 63 13.79 -25.41 13.88
N ALA A 64 12.97 -25.21 12.85
CA ALA A 64 12.12 -24.04 12.70
C ALA A 64 10.64 -24.41 12.95
N ASN A 65 9.90 -23.48 13.54
CA ASN A 65 8.47 -23.62 13.89
C ASN A 65 7.54 -23.46 12.67
N ILE A 66 7.73 -24.33 11.68
CA ILE A 66 6.88 -24.44 10.50
C ILE A 66 7.02 -25.87 9.95
N GLY A 67 5.95 -26.49 9.46
CA GLY A 67 5.98 -27.87 8.99
C GLY A 67 5.13 -28.13 7.75
N ARG A 68 4.89 -29.41 7.47
CA ARG A 68 4.10 -29.87 6.32
C ARG A 68 2.63 -29.50 6.38
N GLU A 69 2.08 -29.20 7.56
CA GLU A 69 0.72 -28.69 7.71
C GLU A 69 0.60 -27.22 7.27
N ASP A 70 1.72 -26.48 7.29
CA ASP A 70 1.74 -25.04 7.01
C ASP A 70 2.04 -24.72 5.56
N VAL A 71 2.99 -25.44 4.95
CA VAL A 71 3.55 -25.12 3.63
C VAL A 71 4.10 -26.35 2.91
N LEU A 72 4.18 -26.26 1.57
CA LEU A 72 4.88 -27.26 0.76
C LEU A 72 6.40 -27.11 0.94
N VAL A 73 6.98 -27.93 1.82
CA VAL A 73 8.37 -27.84 2.27
C VAL A 73 9.38 -28.00 1.13
N GLU A 74 9.09 -28.84 0.14
CA GLU A 74 9.95 -29.07 -1.02
C GLU A 74 10.10 -27.82 -1.90
N GLY A 75 9.17 -26.87 -1.75
CA GLY A 75 9.19 -25.60 -2.46
C GLY A 75 9.90 -24.47 -1.72
N LEU A 76 10.53 -24.73 -0.57
CA LEU A 76 11.22 -23.71 0.23
C LEU A 76 12.69 -23.57 -0.15
N MET A 77 13.11 -22.34 -0.42
CA MET A 77 14.49 -21.99 -0.77
C MET A 77 15.03 -20.99 0.25
N PRO A 78 15.97 -21.37 1.13
CA PRO A 78 16.53 -20.45 2.12
C PRO A 78 17.18 -19.23 1.45
N ILE A 79 16.92 -18.04 1.99
CA ILE A 79 17.52 -16.79 1.50
C ILE A 79 18.96 -16.64 2.00
N ALA A 80 19.20 -16.98 3.26
CA ALA A 80 20.53 -16.96 3.84
C ALA A 80 21.40 -18.07 3.22
N LYS A 81 22.60 -17.69 2.78
CA LYS A 81 23.57 -18.64 2.22
C LYS A 81 24.03 -19.63 3.29
N GLY A 82 24.26 -20.87 2.88
CA GLY A 82 24.76 -21.93 3.78
C GLY A 82 23.67 -22.65 4.58
N ILE A 83 22.40 -22.24 4.46
CA ILE A 83 21.27 -22.98 5.03
C ILE A 83 20.71 -23.96 3.99
N ARG A 84 20.47 -25.22 4.40
CA ARG A 84 19.79 -26.23 3.58
C ARG A 84 18.57 -26.79 4.27
N VAL A 85 17.47 -26.95 3.54
CA VAL A 85 16.29 -27.68 4.02
C VAL A 85 16.56 -29.18 3.91
N LEU A 86 16.35 -29.92 5.00
CA LEU A 86 16.56 -31.37 5.04
C LEU A 86 15.24 -32.15 4.95
N GLY A 87 14.17 -31.58 5.45
CA GLY A 87 12.85 -32.21 5.55
C GLY A 87 12.04 -31.59 6.69
N ALA A 88 10.86 -32.14 6.95
CA ALA A 88 9.95 -31.63 7.98
C ALA A 88 9.03 -32.73 8.53
N SER A 89 8.56 -32.53 9.77
CA SER A 89 7.38 -33.20 10.33
C SER A 89 6.10 -32.42 9.95
N SER A 90 4.97 -32.78 10.57
CA SER A 90 3.71 -32.01 10.45
C SER A 90 3.90 -30.53 10.82
N ASP A 91 4.68 -30.26 11.86
CA ASP A 91 4.74 -28.99 12.59
C ASP A 91 6.14 -28.33 12.60
N HIS A 92 7.19 -29.05 12.18
CA HIS A 92 8.56 -28.55 12.29
C HIS A 92 9.42 -28.83 11.06
N LEU A 93 10.30 -27.88 10.73
CA LEU A 93 11.20 -27.90 9.59
C LEU A 93 12.61 -28.12 10.10
N LEU A 94 13.29 -29.12 9.52
CA LEU A 94 14.68 -29.43 9.84
C LEU A 94 15.61 -28.78 8.83
N LEU A 95 16.57 -28.02 9.36
CA LEU A 95 17.56 -27.27 8.61
C LEU A 95 18.98 -27.74 8.93
N ASP A 96 19.82 -27.80 7.92
CA ASP A 96 21.27 -27.77 8.08
C ASP A 96 21.74 -26.32 8.03
N VAL A 97 22.43 -25.90 9.08
CA VAL A 97 22.93 -24.53 9.23
C VAL A 97 24.43 -24.51 9.52
N ALA A 98 25.13 -25.63 9.30
CA ALA A 98 26.56 -25.76 9.58
C ALA A 98 27.43 -24.80 8.76
N ASP A 99 27.00 -24.51 7.54
CA ASP A 99 27.74 -23.68 6.59
C ASP A 99 27.20 -22.23 6.53
N ALA A 100 26.27 -21.87 7.42
CA ALA A 100 25.70 -20.54 7.51
C ALA A 100 26.66 -19.58 8.23
N ASP A 101 26.81 -18.36 7.71
CA ASP A 101 27.67 -17.32 8.28
C ASP A 101 26.92 -15.97 8.38
N PRO A 102 26.62 -15.48 9.59
CA PRO A 102 26.81 -16.16 10.88
C PRO A 102 25.85 -17.37 11.05
N PRO A 103 26.22 -18.38 11.86
CA PRO A 103 25.32 -19.47 12.18
C PRO A 103 24.14 -18.96 13.03
N PRO A 104 22.89 -19.33 12.69
CA PRO A 104 21.73 -18.86 13.42
C PRO A 104 21.67 -19.45 14.83
N VAL A 105 21.06 -18.71 15.75
CA VAL A 105 20.80 -19.12 17.14
C VAL A 105 19.31 -19.28 17.40
N VAL A 106 18.97 -19.89 18.53
CA VAL A 106 17.56 -20.01 18.97
C VAL A 106 16.95 -18.62 19.16
N GLY A 107 15.78 -18.41 18.58
CA GLY A 107 15.08 -17.12 18.53
C GLY A 107 15.33 -16.32 17.25
N ASP A 108 16.31 -16.69 16.43
CA ASP A 108 16.50 -16.07 15.11
C ASP A 108 15.38 -16.47 14.15
N ARG A 109 15.11 -15.60 13.17
CA ARG A 109 14.20 -15.88 12.06
C ARG A 109 14.97 -16.34 10.82
N VAL A 110 14.53 -17.45 10.25
CA VAL A 110 14.96 -17.90 8.93
C VAL A 110 13.92 -17.51 7.89
N ALA A 111 14.39 -17.01 6.74
CA ALA A 111 13.54 -16.57 5.65
C ALA A 111 13.72 -17.47 4.41
N PHE A 112 12.62 -17.74 3.74
CA PHE A 112 12.56 -18.57 2.54
C PHE A 112 11.88 -17.83 1.39
N ARG A 113 12.45 -17.99 0.20
CA ARG A 113 11.70 -17.89 -1.05
C ARG A 113 10.85 -19.14 -1.21
N MET A 114 9.75 -18.99 -1.92
CA MET A 114 8.80 -20.06 -2.18
C MET A 114 8.64 -20.28 -3.66
N SER A 115 8.64 -21.55 -4.08
CA SER A 115 8.02 -21.93 -5.35
C SER A 115 6.52 -21.57 -5.34
N TYR A 116 5.89 -21.54 -6.52
CA TYR A 116 4.46 -21.28 -6.61
C TYR A 116 3.61 -22.24 -5.77
N GLY A 117 3.95 -23.54 -5.73
CA GLY A 117 3.21 -24.53 -4.94
C GLY A 117 3.30 -24.26 -3.43
N ALA A 118 4.49 -23.89 -2.95
CA ALA A 118 4.69 -23.49 -1.55
C ALA A 118 3.93 -22.20 -1.21
N MET A 119 4.03 -21.19 -2.08
CA MET A 119 3.33 -19.92 -1.90
C MET A 119 1.81 -20.12 -1.87
N LEU A 120 1.26 -20.90 -2.81
CA LEU A 120 -0.17 -21.20 -2.86
C LEU A 120 -0.64 -21.85 -1.54
N LEU A 121 0.07 -22.88 -1.07
CA LEU A 121 -0.31 -23.56 0.17
C LEU A 121 -0.21 -22.64 1.38
N ALA A 122 0.89 -21.89 1.51
CA ALA A 122 1.08 -20.93 2.60
C ALA A 122 -0.02 -19.85 2.62
N MET A 123 -0.42 -19.33 1.45
CA MET A 123 -1.48 -18.32 1.35
C MET A 123 -2.85 -18.89 1.73
N THR A 124 -3.10 -20.17 1.47
CA THR A 124 -4.37 -20.83 1.83
C THR A 124 -4.40 -21.45 3.22
N SER A 125 -3.25 -21.66 3.87
CA SER A 125 -3.15 -22.32 5.17
C SER A 125 -3.63 -21.40 6.29
N GLU A 126 -4.60 -21.80 7.11
CA GLU A 126 -5.08 -20.99 8.26
C GLU A 126 -4.02 -20.84 9.37
N TYR A 127 -2.98 -21.66 9.37
CA TYR A 127 -1.92 -21.67 10.39
C TYR A 127 -0.78 -20.68 10.09
N VAL A 128 -0.71 -20.19 8.85
CA VAL A 128 0.29 -19.20 8.43
C VAL A 128 -0.31 -17.81 8.55
N GLU A 129 0.29 -16.95 9.37
CA GLU A 129 -0.06 -15.53 9.43
C GLU A 129 0.37 -14.82 8.14
N LYS A 130 -0.51 -13.96 7.59
CA LYS A 130 -0.19 -13.12 6.43
C LYS A 130 -0.16 -11.68 6.88
N ALA A 131 1.02 -11.10 6.83
CA ALA A 131 1.23 -9.67 7.01
C ALA A 131 1.74 -9.09 5.68
N PRO A 132 1.32 -7.88 5.29
CA PRO A 132 1.94 -7.17 4.18
C PRO A 132 3.45 -7.07 4.43
N MET A 133 4.25 -7.49 3.45
CA MET A 133 5.67 -7.16 3.44
C MET A 133 5.78 -5.67 3.15
N HIS A 134 5.98 -4.89 4.20
CA HIS A 134 6.46 -3.53 4.04
C HIS A 134 7.92 -3.62 3.59
N ASP A 135 8.24 -3.07 2.41
CA ASP A 135 9.63 -2.86 1.95
C ASP A 135 10.35 -1.76 2.75
N VAL A 136 9.95 -1.61 4.01
CA VAL A 136 10.28 -0.47 4.84
C VAL A 136 10.76 -1.03 6.16
N ALA A 137 12.08 -0.94 6.31
CA ALA A 137 12.72 -0.96 7.61
C ALA A 137 11.89 -0.13 8.60
N ASP A 138 11.82 -0.62 9.83
CA ASP A 138 11.37 0.12 10.99
C ASP A 138 12.10 1.49 11.04
N PHE A 139 11.48 2.54 10.49
CA PHE A 139 11.99 3.91 10.52
C PHE A 139 11.74 4.48 11.91
N SER A 140 12.52 3.99 12.87
CA SER A 140 12.70 4.65 14.15
C SER A 140 13.30 6.04 13.90
N GLY A 141 12.46 7.07 13.89
CA GLY A 141 12.91 8.45 13.83
C GLY A 141 11.82 9.45 13.48
N ARG A 142 11.66 9.76 12.20
CA ARG A 142 10.81 10.85 11.72
C ARG A 142 10.32 10.57 10.30
N LYS A 143 9.02 10.76 10.07
CA LYS A 143 8.41 10.71 8.74
C LYS A 143 8.70 12.04 8.04
N MET A 144 9.14 12.03 6.78
CA MET A 144 9.37 13.28 6.06
C MET A 144 8.10 13.72 5.34
N VAL A 145 7.84 15.02 5.29
CA VAL A 145 6.74 15.59 4.50
C VAL A 145 7.23 16.76 3.66
N SER A 146 6.88 16.78 2.38
CA SER A 146 7.08 17.95 1.53
C SER A 146 5.75 18.62 1.23
N ILE A 147 5.67 19.93 1.40
CA ILE A 147 4.46 20.71 1.12
C ILE A 147 4.69 21.51 -0.16
N SER A 148 3.82 21.34 -1.14
CA SER A 148 3.79 22.14 -2.36
C SER A 148 2.40 22.74 -2.53
N ALA A 149 2.30 24.05 -2.70
CA ALA A 149 1.00 24.70 -2.79
C ALA A 149 1.04 25.85 -3.80
N GLU A 150 -0.05 25.99 -4.56
CA GLU A 150 -0.27 27.17 -5.39
C GLU A 150 -0.57 28.40 -4.52
N GLN A 151 -0.36 29.60 -5.07
CA GLN A 151 -0.30 30.85 -4.30
C GLN A 151 -1.49 31.06 -3.35
N GLU A 152 -2.72 30.81 -3.80
CA GLU A 152 -3.93 30.97 -2.98
C GLU A 152 -3.98 29.95 -1.84
N ALA A 153 -3.76 28.68 -2.15
CA ALA A 153 -3.75 27.61 -1.16
C ALA A 153 -2.61 27.76 -0.14
N ALA A 154 -1.42 28.18 -0.60
CA ALA A 154 -0.25 28.42 0.24
C ALA A 154 -0.54 29.45 1.34
N SER A 155 -1.31 30.50 1.02
CA SER A 155 -1.70 31.52 2.00
C SER A 155 -2.56 30.95 3.15
N ILE A 156 -3.46 30.01 2.84
CA ILE A 156 -4.30 29.32 3.82
C ILE A 156 -3.45 28.37 4.65
N LEU A 157 -2.64 27.52 4.02
CA LEU A 157 -1.78 26.58 4.73
C LEU A 157 -0.80 27.28 5.69
N ALA A 158 -0.26 28.43 5.28
CA ALA A 158 0.62 29.25 6.11
C ALA A 158 -0.13 29.88 7.29
N ARG A 159 -1.33 30.43 7.05
CA ARG A 159 -2.17 31.03 8.10
C ARG A 159 -2.51 30.02 9.21
N GLU A 160 -2.83 28.79 8.83
CA GLU A 160 -3.18 27.72 9.77
C GLU A 160 -1.95 26.97 10.35
N GLY A 161 -0.73 27.41 10.01
CA GLY A 161 0.51 26.85 10.55
C GLY A 161 0.75 25.38 10.16
N THR A 162 0.37 24.97 8.95
CA THR A 162 0.38 23.55 8.52
C THR A 162 1.74 22.88 8.72
N GLY A 163 2.84 23.53 8.32
CA GLY A 163 4.20 23.03 8.53
C GLY A 163 4.53 22.82 10.01
N ALA A 164 4.34 23.86 10.83
CA ALA A 164 4.60 23.79 12.28
C ALA A 164 3.76 22.73 12.99
N ARG A 165 2.52 22.49 12.53
CA ARG A 165 1.64 21.44 13.06
C ARG A 165 2.13 20.05 12.70
N LEU A 166 2.64 19.85 11.48
CA LEU A 166 3.26 18.59 11.06
C LEU A 166 4.56 18.33 11.85
N GLU A 167 5.39 19.34 12.07
CA GLU A 167 6.58 19.25 12.93
C GLU A 167 6.23 18.84 14.37
N ALA A 168 5.17 19.43 14.94
CA ALA A 168 4.66 19.05 16.26
C ALA A 168 4.14 17.60 16.32
N MET A 169 3.87 16.99 15.16
CA MET A 169 3.46 15.59 15.01
C MET A 169 4.63 14.67 14.60
N ASN A 170 5.88 15.09 14.83
CA ASN A 170 7.11 14.37 14.50
C ASN A 170 7.32 14.11 13.00
N PHE A 171 6.82 15.01 12.14
CA PHE A 171 7.22 15.03 10.73
C PHE A 171 8.36 16.02 10.50
N ASP A 172 9.38 15.61 9.75
CA ASP A 172 10.38 16.55 9.23
C ASP A 172 9.83 17.20 7.97
N VAL A 173 9.50 18.49 8.04
CA VAL A 173 9.04 19.26 6.87
C VAL A 173 10.26 19.62 6.01
N VAL A 174 10.30 19.09 4.80
CA VAL A 174 11.42 19.26 3.88
C VAL A 174 11.01 20.03 2.63
N GLU A 175 11.88 20.94 2.19
CA GLU A 175 11.79 21.50 0.85
C GLU A 175 12.45 20.55 -0.14
N LEU A 176 11.66 20.08 -1.11
CA LEU A 176 12.17 19.25 -2.21
C LEU A 176 11.97 20.00 -3.52
N THR A 177 13.07 20.27 -4.21
CA THR A 177 13.08 20.50 -5.64
C THR A 177 12.81 19.17 -6.35
N ASP A 178 12.20 19.15 -7.53
CA ASP A 178 11.75 17.94 -8.24
C ASP A 178 12.84 16.85 -8.35
N VAL A 179 12.93 15.97 -7.36
CA VAL A 179 13.81 14.80 -7.36
C VAL A 179 13.04 13.63 -7.95
N GLU A 180 13.59 12.99 -8.99
CA GLU A 180 13.00 11.82 -9.65
C GLU A 180 12.76 10.64 -8.69
N ARG A 181 13.58 10.53 -7.62
CA ARG A 181 13.44 9.51 -6.59
C ARG A 181 13.47 10.16 -5.21
N PRO A 182 12.29 10.42 -4.60
CA PRO A 182 12.26 10.93 -3.24
C PRO A 182 12.83 9.92 -2.24
N PRO A 183 13.28 10.38 -1.05
CA PRO A 183 13.64 9.48 0.04
C PRO A 183 12.49 8.54 0.40
N SER A 184 12.83 7.32 0.82
CA SER A 184 11.84 6.39 1.37
C SER A 184 11.15 6.98 2.60
N GLY A 185 9.83 6.83 2.69
CA GLY A 185 9.02 7.39 3.77
C GLY A 185 8.66 8.88 3.64
N LEU A 186 8.97 9.54 2.51
CA LEU A 186 8.48 10.89 2.22
C LEU A 186 7.01 10.86 1.80
N ILE A 187 6.18 11.66 2.48
CA ILE A 187 4.80 11.95 2.07
C ILE A 187 4.75 13.32 1.39
N ARG A 188 4.10 13.42 0.23
CA ARG A 188 3.90 14.71 -0.46
C ARG A 188 2.51 15.26 -0.16
N LEU A 189 2.41 16.50 0.31
CA LEU A 189 1.16 17.26 0.43
C LEU A 189 1.11 18.34 -0.65
N SER A 190 0.15 18.23 -1.56
CA SER A 190 -0.10 19.22 -2.61
C SER A 190 -1.38 20.00 -2.34
N ALA A 191 -1.43 21.30 -2.63
CA ALA A 191 -2.64 22.09 -2.41
C ALA A 191 -2.87 23.15 -3.49
N GLY A 192 -4.13 23.31 -3.89
CA GLY A 192 -4.49 24.24 -4.96
C GLY A 192 -5.95 24.69 -4.92
N PRO A 193 -6.29 25.71 -5.73
CA PRO A 193 -7.63 26.31 -5.76
C PRO A 193 -8.66 25.42 -6.46
N ASP A 194 -8.23 24.42 -7.23
CA ASP A 194 -9.08 23.57 -8.07
C ASP A 194 -8.48 22.15 -8.20
N ARG A 195 -9.19 21.23 -8.84
CA ARG A 195 -8.82 19.81 -8.94
C ARG A 195 -7.64 19.56 -9.86
N ARG A 196 -7.18 20.52 -10.66
CA ARG A 196 -5.96 20.33 -11.48
C ARG A 196 -4.72 20.12 -10.61
N ILE A 197 -4.74 20.55 -9.34
CA ILE A 197 -3.69 20.19 -8.39
C ILE A 197 -3.57 18.67 -8.22
N ALA A 198 -4.69 17.94 -8.26
CA ALA A 198 -4.72 16.50 -8.14
C ALA A 198 -3.98 15.84 -9.32
N HIS A 199 -4.20 16.35 -10.53
CA HIS A 199 -3.46 15.88 -11.70
C HIS A 199 -1.93 16.01 -11.52
N LYS A 200 -1.47 17.18 -11.03
CA LYS A 200 -0.04 17.43 -10.77
C LYS A 200 0.51 16.52 -9.66
N ALA A 201 -0.24 16.36 -8.58
CA ALA A 201 0.14 15.52 -7.43
C ALA A 201 0.21 14.04 -7.80
N LEU A 202 -0.76 13.56 -8.58
CA LEU A 202 -0.80 12.19 -9.09
C LEU A 202 0.34 11.92 -10.08
N MET A 203 0.68 12.88 -10.96
CA MET A 203 1.86 12.78 -11.82
C MET A 203 3.16 12.66 -11.03
N ALA A 204 3.32 13.44 -9.95
CA ALA A 204 4.48 13.34 -9.08
C ALA A 204 4.53 11.99 -8.35
N THR A 205 3.38 11.46 -7.94
CA THR A 205 3.25 10.16 -7.26
C THR A 205 3.58 9.01 -8.19
N ALA A 206 3.05 9.03 -9.43
CA ALA A 206 3.35 8.03 -10.44
C ALA A 206 4.84 7.97 -10.78
N ARG A 207 5.52 9.11 -10.90
CA ARG A 207 6.97 9.12 -11.15
C ARG A 207 7.79 8.54 -9.99
N ALA A 208 7.29 8.67 -8.76
CA ALA A 208 7.98 8.24 -7.56
C ALA A 208 7.69 6.78 -7.16
N THR A 209 6.64 6.16 -7.70
CA THR A 209 6.14 4.84 -7.25
C THR A 209 5.77 3.95 -8.43
N HIS A 210 6.01 2.64 -8.31
CA HIS A 210 5.72 1.70 -9.40
C HIS A 210 4.24 1.31 -9.48
N SER A 211 3.55 1.25 -8.34
CA SER A 211 2.11 1.01 -8.25
C SER A 211 1.54 1.65 -6.99
N PHE A 212 0.42 2.35 -7.13
CA PHE A 212 -0.30 3.00 -6.04
C PHE A 212 -1.80 2.98 -6.36
N GLY A 213 -2.65 3.03 -5.34
CA GLY A 213 -4.09 3.25 -5.49
C GLY A 213 -4.49 4.71 -5.30
N LEU A 214 -5.78 5.00 -5.46
CA LEU A 214 -6.34 6.34 -5.27
C LEU A 214 -7.62 6.26 -4.45
N ILE A 215 -7.65 7.03 -3.36
CA ILE A 215 -8.88 7.37 -2.65
C ILE A 215 -9.22 8.82 -2.99
N TRP A 216 -10.33 9.01 -3.69
CA TRP A 216 -10.82 10.30 -4.16
C TRP A 216 -12.05 10.70 -3.35
N ILE A 217 -11.86 11.56 -2.35
CA ILE A 217 -12.94 12.06 -1.48
C ILE A 217 -13.46 13.38 -2.05
N ASP A 218 -14.59 13.32 -2.73
CA ASP A 218 -15.14 14.43 -3.49
C ASP A 218 -16.66 14.28 -3.71
N SER A 219 -17.35 15.39 -3.92
CA SER A 219 -18.75 15.44 -4.31
C SER A 219 -19.02 15.06 -5.77
N ILE A 220 -18.00 15.15 -6.63
CA ILE A 220 -18.04 14.76 -8.06
C ILE A 220 -16.89 13.81 -8.40
N ALA A 221 -17.04 13.00 -9.45
CA ALA A 221 -15.97 12.08 -9.88
C ALA A 221 -14.89 12.77 -10.72
N ALA A 222 -15.19 13.92 -11.34
CA ALA A 222 -14.35 14.60 -12.31
C ALA A 222 -14.00 13.71 -13.53
N LEU A 223 -15.00 12.94 -13.98
CA LEU A 223 -14.92 12.02 -15.12
C LEU A 223 -15.67 12.53 -16.36
N MET A 224 -15.91 13.83 -16.48
CA MET A 224 -16.61 14.37 -17.65
C MET A 224 -15.84 14.05 -18.93
N PRO A 225 -16.49 13.46 -19.95
CA PRO A 225 -15.87 13.25 -21.24
C PRO A 225 -15.69 14.60 -21.94
N GLU A 226 -14.55 14.78 -22.60
CA GLU A 226 -14.19 16.00 -23.31
C GLU A 226 -14.24 15.77 -24.82
N ASP A 227 -15.13 16.48 -25.52
CA ASP A 227 -15.27 16.36 -26.98
C ASP A 227 -14.28 17.23 -27.76
N GLU A 228 -13.77 18.32 -27.16
CA GLU A 228 -12.88 19.28 -27.83
C GLU A 228 -11.40 18.87 -27.75
N GLU A 229 -10.67 18.94 -28.86
CA GLU A 229 -9.21 18.76 -28.87
C GLU A 229 -8.51 19.97 -28.23
N GLY A 230 -8.53 20.05 -26.90
CA GLY A 230 -7.88 21.08 -26.09
C GLY A 230 -6.73 20.53 -25.26
N ILE A 231 -5.67 21.33 -25.09
CA ILE A 231 -4.57 21.05 -24.15
C ILE A 231 -5.00 21.36 -22.71
N ASP A 232 -5.93 22.30 -22.54
CA ASP A 232 -6.44 22.68 -21.23
C ASP A 232 -7.12 21.49 -20.54
N LEU A 233 -6.98 21.43 -19.22
CA LEU A 233 -7.58 20.40 -18.38
C LEU A 233 -8.75 21.01 -17.59
N PRO A 234 -10.01 20.75 -18.01
CA PRO A 234 -11.17 21.19 -17.26
C PRO A 234 -11.24 20.52 -15.90
N ASP A 235 -11.74 21.26 -14.90
CA ASP A 235 -11.82 20.81 -13.51
C ASP A 235 -12.65 19.52 -13.37
N GLY A 236 -13.75 19.42 -14.12
CA GLY A 236 -14.66 18.27 -14.15
C GLY A 236 -14.15 17.06 -14.93
N SER A 237 -12.97 17.14 -15.54
CA SER A 237 -12.41 16.10 -16.42
C SER A 237 -11.03 15.63 -15.96
N VAL A 238 -10.58 16.13 -14.81
CA VAL A 238 -9.27 15.84 -14.21
C VAL A 238 -9.03 14.35 -14.05
N LEU A 239 -9.98 13.61 -13.48
CA LEU A 239 -9.78 12.18 -13.22
C LEU A 239 -9.83 11.38 -14.54
N ALA A 240 -10.69 11.78 -15.48
CA ALA A 240 -10.77 11.14 -16.80
C ALA A 240 -9.44 11.26 -17.55
N ARG A 241 -8.85 12.46 -17.60
CA ARG A 241 -7.53 12.69 -18.20
C ARG A 241 -6.44 11.91 -17.49
N THR A 242 -6.43 11.96 -16.17
CA THR A 242 -5.41 11.33 -15.33
C THR A 242 -5.37 9.81 -15.56
N LEU A 243 -6.54 9.17 -15.62
CA LEU A 243 -6.66 7.73 -15.87
C LEU A 243 -6.52 7.36 -17.36
N GLY A 244 -6.48 8.35 -18.27
CA GLY A 244 -6.43 8.14 -19.72
C GLY A 244 -7.74 7.62 -20.31
N LEU A 245 -8.86 7.84 -19.64
CA LEU A 245 -10.20 7.40 -20.07
C LEU A 245 -10.77 8.27 -21.19
N ASP A 246 -10.27 9.50 -21.35
CA ASP A 246 -10.63 10.40 -22.45
C ASP A 246 -9.76 10.19 -23.71
N HIS A 247 -8.80 9.26 -23.66
CA HIS A 247 -7.85 8.97 -24.73
C HIS A 247 -7.01 10.17 -25.21
N LYS A 248 -6.84 11.19 -24.35
CA LYS A 248 -6.03 12.39 -24.65
C LYS A 248 -4.65 12.31 -24.03
N ALA A 249 -3.75 13.16 -24.55
CA ALA A 249 -2.42 13.32 -23.97
C ALA A 249 -2.50 13.92 -22.56
N GLY A 250 -1.68 13.41 -21.65
CA GLY A 250 -1.64 13.82 -20.25
C GLY A 250 -2.01 12.72 -19.26
N ALA A 251 -2.38 11.52 -19.72
CA ALA A 251 -2.55 10.38 -18.82
C ALA A 251 -1.28 10.07 -18.01
N LEU A 252 -1.48 9.55 -16.79
CA LEU A 252 -0.37 9.17 -15.90
C LEU A 252 0.55 8.14 -16.56
N GLN A 253 1.86 8.28 -16.28
CA GLN A 253 2.89 7.33 -16.66
C GLN A 253 3.84 7.13 -15.46
N PRO A 254 3.90 5.92 -14.87
CA PRO A 254 3.07 4.74 -15.11
C PRO A 254 1.57 5.00 -14.86
N GLN A 255 0.72 4.23 -15.55
CA GLN A 255 -0.73 4.41 -15.49
C GLN A 255 -1.30 3.84 -14.17
N LEU A 256 -2.19 4.60 -13.55
CA LEU A 256 -2.98 4.16 -12.40
C LEU A 256 -4.09 3.23 -12.87
N SER A 257 -4.09 1.99 -12.36
CA SER A 257 -5.11 1.00 -12.68
C SER A 257 -6.49 1.45 -12.17
N PRO A 258 -7.53 1.53 -13.02
CA PRO A 258 -8.86 1.98 -12.59
C PRO A 258 -9.47 1.13 -11.46
N GLU A 259 -9.12 -0.16 -11.38
CA GLU A 259 -9.57 -1.08 -10.31
C GLU A 259 -8.99 -0.76 -8.93
N ASN A 260 -7.95 0.09 -8.84
CA ASN A 260 -7.39 0.59 -7.59
C ASN A 260 -7.84 2.03 -7.28
N VAL A 261 -8.86 2.54 -7.98
CA VAL A 261 -9.44 3.86 -7.76
C VAL A 261 -10.78 3.72 -7.05
N VAL A 262 -10.92 4.47 -5.96
CA VAL A 262 -12.16 4.53 -5.18
C VAL A 262 -12.58 5.98 -5.01
N ILE A 263 -13.83 6.26 -5.36
CA ILE A 263 -14.48 7.55 -5.14
C ILE A 263 -15.35 7.44 -3.90
N VAL A 264 -15.26 8.42 -3.00
CA VAL A 264 -16.03 8.47 -1.74
C VAL A 264 -16.73 9.81 -1.62
N GLY A 265 -18.03 9.80 -1.32
CA GLY A 265 -18.83 11.00 -1.15
C GLY A 265 -19.48 11.51 -2.44
N LEU A 266 -19.55 10.65 -3.47
CA LEU A 266 -20.15 11.01 -4.75
C LEU A 266 -21.62 11.37 -4.55
N ARG A 267 -21.95 12.64 -4.80
CA ARG A 267 -23.28 13.22 -4.62
C ARG A 267 -23.95 13.50 -5.96
N HIS A 268 -23.16 13.95 -6.92
CA HIS A 268 -23.63 14.34 -8.24
C HIS A 268 -22.74 13.71 -9.30
N ALA A 269 -23.36 13.07 -10.28
CA ALA A 269 -22.70 12.66 -11.52
C ALA A 269 -23.62 13.03 -12.68
N ASP A 270 -23.09 13.77 -13.65
CA ASP A 270 -23.81 13.99 -14.91
C ASP A 270 -24.07 12.64 -15.61
N PRO A 271 -25.18 12.45 -16.36
CA PRO A 271 -25.41 11.21 -17.09
C PRO A 271 -24.27 10.78 -18.01
N ALA A 272 -23.48 11.70 -18.57
CA ALA A 272 -22.29 11.39 -19.35
C ALA A 272 -21.17 10.83 -18.46
N GLU A 273 -20.90 11.49 -17.32
CA GLU A 273 -19.93 11.07 -16.31
C GLU A 273 -20.28 9.70 -15.72
N ALA A 274 -21.55 9.47 -15.42
CA ALA A 274 -22.04 8.20 -14.88
C ALA A 274 -21.87 7.02 -15.85
N ARG A 275 -21.87 7.28 -17.17
CA ARG A 275 -21.56 6.24 -18.17
C ARG A 275 -20.08 5.89 -18.14
N VAL A 276 -19.20 6.90 -18.17
CA VAL A 276 -17.74 6.72 -18.06
C VAL A 276 -17.42 5.95 -16.78
N LEU A 277 -18.02 6.33 -15.65
CA LEU A 277 -17.82 5.66 -14.37
C LEU A 277 -18.22 4.18 -14.41
N LYS A 278 -19.38 3.84 -14.99
CA LYS A 278 -19.86 2.45 -15.11
C LYS A 278 -19.04 1.60 -16.07
N ASP A 279 -18.52 2.21 -17.13
CA ASP A 279 -17.68 1.54 -18.12
C ASP A 279 -16.22 1.43 -17.62
N SER A 280 -15.84 2.27 -16.65
CA SER A 280 -14.58 2.19 -15.93
C SER A 280 -14.64 1.16 -14.81
N ARG A 281 -13.50 0.53 -14.46
CA ARG A 281 -13.41 -0.35 -13.28
C ARG A 281 -13.26 0.42 -11.96
N VAL A 282 -13.53 1.73 -11.97
CA VAL A 282 -13.46 2.59 -10.79
C VAL A 282 -14.60 2.24 -9.84
N SER A 283 -14.28 2.08 -8.57
CA SER A 283 -15.29 1.90 -7.52
C SER A 283 -15.79 3.26 -7.06
N ALA A 284 -17.09 3.42 -6.84
CA ALA A 284 -17.67 4.65 -6.33
C ALA A 284 -18.66 4.36 -5.21
N PHE A 285 -18.46 5.04 -4.08
CA PHE A 285 -19.35 5.07 -2.94
C PHE A 285 -20.06 6.42 -2.88
N THR A 286 -21.35 6.37 -3.08
CA THR A 286 -22.25 7.51 -3.04
C THR A 286 -22.66 7.84 -1.60
N MET A 287 -23.33 8.99 -1.41
CA MET A 287 -23.93 9.31 -0.11
C MET A 287 -24.91 8.24 0.39
N THR A 288 -25.63 7.56 -0.51
CA THR A 288 -26.52 6.45 -0.15
C THR A 288 -25.76 5.23 0.39
N ASP A 289 -24.57 4.95 -0.15
CA ASP A 289 -23.72 3.86 0.34
C ASP A 289 -23.16 4.20 1.73
N ILE A 290 -22.80 5.47 1.95
CA ILE A 290 -22.36 5.97 3.26
C ILE A 290 -23.47 5.84 4.30
N ASP A 291 -24.69 6.26 3.96
CA ASP A 291 -25.86 6.13 4.85
C ASP A 291 -26.16 4.66 5.20
N ALA A 292 -25.90 3.73 4.28
CA ALA A 292 -26.20 2.31 4.45
C ALA A 292 -25.11 1.54 5.21
N MET A 293 -23.83 1.78 4.89
CA MET A 293 -22.69 1.04 5.45
C MET A 293 -22.12 1.72 6.70
N GLY A 294 -22.29 3.03 6.82
CA GLY A 294 -21.53 3.85 7.75
C GLY A 294 -20.08 4.06 7.30
N MET A 295 -19.53 5.21 7.68
CA MET A 295 -18.21 5.66 7.20
C MET A 295 -17.05 4.72 7.57
N ARG A 296 -17.08 4.08 8.75
CA ARG A 296 -16.03 3.12 9.16
C ARG A 296 -15.91 1.94 8.19
N ASP A 297 -17.01 1.27 7.92
CA ASP A 297 -16.99 0.02 7.14
C ASP A 297 -16.77 0.33 5.65
N LEU A 298 -17.30 1.45 5.17
CA LEU A 298 -17.01 1.98 3.84
C LEU A 298 -15.52 2.29 3.67
N MET A 299 -14.88 2.96 4.63
CA MET A 299 -13.46 3.29 4.52
C MET A 299 -12.56 2.07 4.60
N HIS A 300 -12.93 1.04 5.36
CA HIS A 300 -12.22 -0.25 5.30
C HIS A 300 -12.25 -0.84 3.89
N GLU A 301 -13.41 -0.80 3.23
CA GLU A 301 -13.54 -1.30 1.86
C GLU A 301 -12.79 -0.43 0.85
N ALA A 302 -12.87 0.91 0.97
CA ALA A 302 -12.15 1.84 0.12
C ALA A 302 -10.63 1.64 0.21
N ILE A 303 -10.11 1.52 1.44
CA ILE A 303 -8.69 1.24 1.68
C ILE A 303 -8.32 -0.12 1.10
N ARG A 304 -9.15 -1.16 1.26
CA ARG A 304 -8.90 -2.50 0.71
C ARG A 304 -8.75 -2.46 -0.82
N VAL A 305 -9.64 -1.76 -1.52
CA VAL A 305 -9.57 -1.62 -2.98
C VAL A 305 -8.33 -0.82 -3.40
N ALA A 306 -8.06 0.32 -2.74
CA ALA A 306 -6.91 1.15 -3.06
C ALA A 306 -5.55 0.48 -2.75
N THR A 307 -5.49 -0.42 -1.76
CA THR A 307 -4.27 -1.13 -1.35
C THR A 307 -4.10 -2.51 -1.99
N SER A 308 -5.07 -2.98 -2.78
CA SER A 308 -5.03 -4.30 -3.40
C SER A 308 -3.96 -4.37 -4.50
N GLY A 309 -2.78 -4.89 -4.16
CA GLY A 309 -1.65 -5.05 -5.10
C GLY A 309 -0.87 -3.76 -5.36
N THR A 310 -0.97 -2.77 -4.45
CA THR A 310 -0.30 -1.47 -4.56
C THR A 310 0.63 -1.22 -3.37
N GLN A 311 1.61 -0.32 -3.51
CA GLN A 311 2.51 0.03 -2.40
C GLN A 311 1.84 0.88 -1.30
N GLY A 312 0.62 1.35 -1.57
CA GLY A 312 -0.10 2.35 -0.81
C GLY A 312 -0.99 3.14 -1.75
N PHE A 313 -1.48 4.30 -1.32
CA PHE A 313 -2.40 5.10 -2.10
C PHE A 313 -2.13 6.61 -1.99
N HIS A 314 -2.57 7.30 -3.03
CA HIS A 314 -2.76 8.74 -3.03
C HIS A 314 -4.14 9.07 -2.45
N LEU A 315 -4.21 10.08 -1.58
CA LEU A 315 -5.46 10.66 -1.12
C LEU A 315 -5.72 11.99 -1.83
N SER A 316 -6.75 12.06 -2.66
CA SER A 316 -7.24 13.34 -3.18
C SER A 316 -8.46 13.77 -2.38
N TYR A 317 -8.43 14.99 -1.82
CA TYR A 317 -9.54 15.52 -1.03
C TYR A 317 -10.03 16.85 -1.59
N SER A 318 -11.35 16.92 -1.85
CA SER A 318 -12.05 18.17 -2.11
C SER A 318 -12.93 18.55 -0.92
N PRO A 319 -12.84 19.79 -0.39
CA PRO A 319 -13.73 20.28 0.65
C PRO A 319 -15.21 20.19 0.28
N THR A 320 -15.55 20.18 -1.02
CA THR A 320 -16.94 20.05 -1.51
C THR A 320 -17.61 18.73 -1.15
N ALA A 321 -16.84 17.71 -0.77
CA ALA A 321 -17.35 16.46 -0.20
C ALA A 321 -17.97 16.64 1.19
N THR A 322 -17.53 17.65 1.95
CA THR A 322 -17.88 17.83 3.36
C THR A 322 -18.88 18.96 3.55
N GLU A 323 -19.94 18.70 4.30
CA GLU A 323 -20.92 19.70 4.71
C GLU A 323 -20.36 20.59 5.83
N PHE A 324 -20.30 21.89 5.54
CA PHE A 324 -20.01 22.92 6.54
C PHE A 324 -21.22 23.82 6.70
N ALA A 325 -21.60 24.10 7.96
CA ALA A 325 -22.70 25.00 8.26
C ALA A 325 -22.52 26.36 7.55
N GLY A 326 -23.54 26.78 6.79
CA GLY A 326 -23.54 28.05 6.05
C GLY A 326 -22.79 28.04 4.71
N TRP A 327 -22.23 26.90 4.28
CA TRP A 327 -21.47 26.81 3.04
C TRP A 327 -22.15 25.92 1.99
N PRO A 328 -22.71 26.51 0.91
CA PRO A 328 -23.54 25.75 -0.04
C PRO A 328 -22.80 24.65 -0.81
N ALA A 329 -21.50 24.82 -1.08
CA ALA A 329 -20.75 23.91 -1.96
C ALA A 329 -20.63 22.47 -1.40
N GLY A 330 -20.70 22.34 -0.07
CA GLY A 330 -20.64 21.05 0.65
C GLY A 330 -21.99 20.49 1.08
N SER A 331 -23.10 21.18 0.80
CA SER A 331 -24.42 20.82 1.35
C SER A 331 -24.85 19.40 0.94
N GLY A 332 -25.36 18.64 1.91
CA GLY A 332 -25.76 17.23 1.71
C GLY A 332 -24.59 16.28 1.44
N GLY A 333 -23.36 16.67 1.80
CA GLY A 333 -22.18 15.83 1.79
C GLY A 333 -21.91 15.15 3.13
N LEU A 334 -20.67 14.71 3.31
CA LEU A 334 -20.16 14.13 4.55
C LEU A 334 -20.29 15.12 5.71
N THR A 335 -20.67 14.65 6.89
CA THR A 335 -20.53 15.48 8.10
C THR A 335 -19.05 15.69 8.42
N VAL A 336 -18.74 16.79 9.12
CA VAL A 336 -17.37 17.06 9.63
C VAL A 336 -16.80 15.86 10.41
N ARG A 337 -17.64 15.14 11.15
CA ARG A 337 -17.24 13.95 11.92
C ARG A 337 -16.90 12.77 11.03
N GLU A 338 -17.66 12.55 9.95
CA GLU A 338 -17.39 11.47 9.00
C GLU A 338 -16.12 11.75 8.22
N THR A 339 -15.87 13.01 7.82
CA THR A 339 -14.61 13.39 7.19
C THR A 339 -13.43 13.16 8.13
N HIS A 340 -13.52 13.55 9.41
CA HIS A 340 -12.50 13.19 10.40
C HIS A 340 -12.30 11.68 10.51
N GLN A 341 -13.38 10.90 10.60
CA GLN A 341 -13.30 9.44 10.70
C GLN A 341 -12.64 8.81 9.47
N ALA A 342 -12.91 9.33 8.26
CA ALA A 342 -12.26 8.88 7.04
C ALA A 342 -10.75 9.17 7.05
N MET A 343 -10.37 10.38 7.44
CA MET A 343 -8.96 10.79 7.54
C MET A 343 -8.21 10.00 8.62
N GLU A 344 -8.83 9.73 9.75
CA GLU A 344 -8.27 8.89 10.81
C GLU A 344 -8.07 7.44 10.35
N ALA A 345 -9.03 6.87 9.61
CA ALA A 345 -8.89 5.53 9.02
C ALA A 345 -7.71 5.46 8.04
N ILE A 346 -7.55 6.50 7.21
CA ILE A 346 -6.41 6.66 6.29
C ILE A 346 -5.09 6.70 7.06
N ALA A 347 -5.01 7.48 8.14
CA ALA A 347 -3.80 7.56 8.96
C ALA A 347 -3.46 6.22 9.63
N LEU A 348 -4.48 5.51 10.13
CA LEU A 348 -4.32 4.25 10.85
C LEU A 348 -3.87 3.09 9.95
N CYS A 349 -4.27 3.08 8.68
CA CYS A 349 -3.88 1.99 7.77
C CYS A 349 -2.40 2.06 7.34
N GLY A 350 -1.73 3.21 7.51
CA GLY A 350 -0.31 3.36 7.20
C GLY A 350 0.05 3.35 5.71
N GLY A 351 -0.94 3.33 4.80
CA GLY A 351 -0.74 3.23 3.35
C GLY A 351 -0.65 4.57 2.59
N LEU A 352 -0.65 5.72 3.28
CA LEU A 352 -0.66 7.04 2.64
C LEU A 352 0.72 7.37 2.03
N LEU A 353 0.78 7.49 0.70
CA LEU A 353 2.00 7.86 -0.04
C LEU A 353 2.08 9.35 -0.32
N SER A 354 0.93 9.96 -0.62
CA SER A 354 0.81 11.38 -0.94
C SER A 354 -0.64 11.82 -0.78
N MET A 355 -0.84 13.11 -0.60
CA MET A 355 -2.15 13.74 -0.44
C MET A 355 -2.22 15.01 -1.28
N ASP A 356 -3.37 15.26 -1.90
CA ASP A 356 -3.73 16.58 -2.41
C ASP A 356 -4.96 17.15 -1.70
N VAL A 357 -5.04 18.49 -1.70
CA VAL A 357 -6.24 19.23 -1.32
C VAL A 357 -6.57 20.24 -2.41
N SER A 358 -7.71 20.02 -3.07
CA SER A 358 -8.27 20.96 -4.06
C SER A 358 -9.20 21.98 -3.41
N GLY A 359 -9.64 22.99 -4.17
CA GLY A 359 -10.66 23.93 -3.70
C GLY A 359 -10.19 24.95 -2.66
N LEU A 360 -8.89 25.05 -2.37
CA LEU A 360 -8.32 26.04 -1.46
C LEU A 360 -8.06 27.36 -2.19
N SER A 361 -9.12 28.15 -2.37
CA SER A 361 -9.07 29.47 -2.98
C SER A 361 -9.07 30.60 -1.94
N LYS A 362 -8.63 31.79 -2.35
CA LYS A 362 -8.59 32.99 -1.50
C LYS A 362 -9.96 33.42 -0.93
N ASP A 363 -11.04 33.04 -1.63
CA ASP A 363 -12.42 33.41 -1.27
C ASP A 363 -12.99 32.45 -0.20
N MET A 364 -12.25 31.40 0.17
CA MET A 364 -12.63 30.45 1.20
C MET A 364 -12.76 31.15 2.57
N GLU A 365 -13.90 30.92 3.24
CA GLU A 365 -14.10 31.41 4.60
C GLU A 365 -12.99 30.89 5.54
N PRO A 366 -12.40 31.74 6.40
CA PRO A 366 -11.29 31.33 7.26
C PRO A 366 -11.59 30.11 8.13
N ARG A 367 -12.82 30.01 8.65
CA ARG A 367 -13.28 28.87 9.46
C ARG A 367 -13.25 27.55 8.68
N ILE A 368 -13.65 27.56 7.41
CA ILE A 368 -13.66 26.37 6.56
C ILE A 368 -12.22 25.98 6.20
N GLY A 369 -11.38 26.96 5.86
CA GLY A 369 -9.95 26.74 5.65
C GLY A 369 -9.25 26.08 6.85
N ALA A 370 -9.54 26.56 8.07
CA ALA A 370 -9.01 25.97 9.30
C ALA A 370 -9.45 24.51 9.48
N GLU A 371 -10.70 24.20 9.18
CA GLU A 371 -11.24 22.85 9.31
C GLU A 371 -10.67 21.89 8.25
N ILE A 372 -10.45 22.37 7.03
CA ILE A 372 -9.76 21.59 5.99
C ILE A 372 -8.34 21.21 6.45
N VAL A 373 -7.60 22.15 7.06
CA VAL A 373 -6.28 21.85 7.62
C VAL A 373 -6.38 20.87 8.80
N ASN A 374 -7.47 20.90 9.59
CA ASN A 374 -7.73 19.89 10.62
C ASN A 374 -7.92 18.48 10.04
N PHE A 375 -8.59 18.35 8.89
CA PHE A 375 -8.70 17.08 8.17
C PHE A 375 -7.36 16.58 7.64
N VAL A 376 -6.53 17.47 7.07
CA VAL A 376 -5.16 17.13 6.68
C VAL A 376 -4.40 16.60 7.90
N MET A 377 -4.44 17.28 9.05
CA MET A 377 -3.75 16.78 10.24
C MET A 377 -4.27 15.41 10.69
N SER A 378 -5.57 15.16 10.54
CA SER A 378 -6.16 13.85 10.87
C SER A 378 -5.61 12.75 9.96
N ALA A 379 -5.46 13.02 8.66
CA ALA A 379 -4.88 12.10 7.67
C ALA A 379 -3.40 11.81 7.94
N PHE A 380 -2.69 12.76 8.56
CA PHE A 380 -1.30 12.59 9.00
C PHE A 380 -1.18 11.96 10.41
N GLY A 381 -2.30 11.57 11.03
CA GLY A 381 -2.31 10.82 12.28
C GLY A 381 -2.44 11.67 13.54
N LYS A 382 -2.97 12.89 13.44
CA LYS A 382 -3.33 13.67 14.64
C LYS A 382 -4.38 12.90 15.42
N ARG A 383 -4.03 12.51 16.65
CA ARG A 383 -4.96 11.87 17.57
C ARG A 383 -5.47 12.87 18.60
N ILE A 384 -6.67 12.60 19.10
CA ILE A 384 -7.23 13.34 20.24
C ILE A 384 -6.60 12.84 21.55
N LEU A 385 -6.17 11.57 21.61
CA LEU A 385 -5.59 10.89 22.77
C LEU A 385 -4.31 10.12 22.41
#